data_AF-A0A2W5ZJ50-F1
#
_entry.id   AF-A0A2W5ZJ50-F1
#
_cell.length_a   1.000
_cell.length_b   1.000
_cell.length_c   1.000
_cell.angle_alpha   90.00
_cell.angle_beta   90.00
_cell.angle_gamma   90.00
#
_symmetry.space_group_name_H-M   'P 1'
#
loop_
_entity.id
_entity.type
_entity.pdbx_description
1 polymer ?
#
loop_
_entity_poly.entity_id
_entity_poly.type
_entity_poly.pdbx_seq_one_letter_code
_entity_poly.pdbx_strand_id
1 'polypeptide(L)' 'MSTELEPVVAPGYDNESVTGKISDVVLKRPIQRGWLGGLAVAFLLLMMMNFAIGWLLIKG' A
#
# COMPACT_ATOMS: atom_id res chain seq x y z
N MET A 1 -9.07 18.70 31.42
CA MET A 1 -9.26 17.81 30.25
C MET A 1 -7.89 17.23 29.95
N SER A 2 -7.53 16.15 30.65
CA SER A 2 -6.27 15.43 30.41
C SER A 2 -6.42 14.67 29.11
N THR A 3 -5.75 15.15 28.06
CA THR A 3 -5.53 14.37 26.85
C THR A 3 -4.52 13.27 27.20
N GLU A 4 -5.00 12.24 27.91
CA GLU A 4 -4.33 10.95 27.98
C GLU A 4 -4.22 10.50 26.51
N LEU A 5 -3.06 10.69 25.90
CA LEU A 5 -2.81 10.28 24.52
C LEU A 5 -3.05 8.78 24.48
N GLU A 6 -4.18 8.36 23.91
CA GLU A 6 -4.46 6.95 23.69
C GLU A 6 -3.22 6.32 23.02
N PRO A 7 -2.65 5.25 23.58
CA PRO A 7 -1.47 4.64 23.02
C PRO A 7 -1.72 4.24 21.56
N VAL A 8 -1.08 4.94 20.62
CA VAL A 8 -1.19 4.65 19.17
C VAL A 8 -0.57 3.29 18.83
N VAL A 9 0.38 2.85 19.65
CA VAL A 9 1.03 1.55 19.55
C VAL A 9 0.40 0.60 20.56
N ALA A 10 0.08 -0.62 20.12
CA ALA A 10 -0.53 -1.63 20.97
C ALA A 10 0.39 -1.99 22.16
N PRO A 11 -0.18 -2.31 23.35
CA PRO A 11 0.61 -2.72 24.51
C PRO A 11 1.54 -3.89 24.18
N GLY A 12 2.80 -3.80 24.63
CA GLY A 12 3.82 -4.83 24.37
C GLY A 12 4.67 -4.59 23.11
N TYR A 13 4.42 -3.51 22.36
CA TYR A 13 5.28 -3.06 21.27
C TYR A 13 5.89 -1.69 21.60
N ASP A 14 7.17 -1.53 21.30
CA ASP A 14 7.88 -0.26 21.34
C ASP A 14 8.24 0.23 19.91
N ASN A 15 8.78 1.43 19.81
CA ASN A 15 9.13 2.02 18.52
C ASN A 15 10.20 1.22 17.76
N GLU A 16 11.08 0.52 18.47
CA GLU A 16 12.09 -0.35 17.88
C GLU A 16 11.43 -1.56 17.20
N SER A 17 10.52 -2.24 17.90
CA SER A 17 9.78 -3.39 17.36
C SER A 17 8.96 -3.03 16.13
N VAL A 18 8.33 -1.85 16.11
CA VAL A 18 7.56 -1.34 14.97
C VAL A 18 8.47 -1.07 13.76
N THR A 19 9.58 -0.37 13.99
CA THR A 19 10.55 -0.04 12.94
C THR A 19 11.17 -1.31 12.35
N GLY A 20 11.49 -2.28 13.20
CA GLY A 20 11.98 -3.60 12.78
C GLY A 20 10.98 -4.31 11.90
N LYS A 21 9.69 -4.32 12.28
CA LYS A 21 8.65 -4.99 11.50
C LYS A 21 8.46 -4.38 10.11
N ILE A 22 8.42 -3.05 10.01
CA ILE A 22 8.28 -2.35 8.73
C ILE A 22 9.48 -2.67 7.83
N SER A 23 10.69 -2.54 8.39
CA SER A 23 11.95 -2.79 7.66
C SER A 23 12.04 -4.23 7.16
N ASP A 24 11.58 -5.21 7.95
CA ASP A 24 11.58 -6.61 7.55
C ASP A 24 10.66 -6.88 6.35
N VAL A 25 9.50 -6.24 6.29
CA VAL A 25 8.57 -6.37 5.16
C VAL A 25 9.16 -5.81 3.87
N VAL A 26 9.89 -4.69 3.95
CA VAL A 26 10.46 -4.01 2.78
C VAL A 26 11.78 -4.63 2.33
N LEU A 27 12.69 -4.92 3.27
CA LEU A 27 14.07 -5.28 2.97
C LEU A 27 14.35 -6.77 2.95
N LYS A 28 13.62 -7.56 3.76
CA LYS A 28 13.95 -8.98 3.97
C LYS A 28 12.95 -9.91 3.31
N ARG A 29 11.69 -9.49 3.17
CA ARG A 29 10.63 -10.35 2.62
C ARG A 29 10.67 -10.32 1.09
N PRO A 30 10.75 -11.47 0.42
CA PRO A 30 10.64 -11.51 -1.03
C PRO A 30 9.25 -11.06 -1.48
N ILE A 31 9.17 -10.53 -2.71
CA ILE A 31 7.91 -10.08 -3.32
C ILE A 31 6.92 -11.23 -3.31
N GLN A 32 5.76 -10.99 -2.70
CA GLN A 32 4.72 -12.00 -2.59
C GLN A 32 3.84 -12.03 -3.84
N ARG A 33 3.35 -13.23 -4.20
CA ARG A 33 2.42 -13.41 -5.32
C ARG A 33 1.16 -12.55 -5.20
N GLY A 34 0.64 -12.35 -3.99
CA GLY A 34 -0.51 -11.48 -3.73
C GLY A 34 -0.21 -10.00 -4.03
N TRP A 35 1.00 -9.53 -3.76
CA TRP A 35 1.42 -8.17 -4.09
C TRP A 35 1.52 -7.97 -5.60
N LEU A 36 2.11 -8.94 -6.33
CA LEU A 36 2.16 -8.92 -7.79
C LEU A 36 0.75 -9.00 -8.41
N GLY A 37 -0.16 -9.79 -7.83
CA GLY A 37 -1.55 -9.85 -8.26
C GLY A 37 -2.25 -8.50 -8.11
N GLY A 38 -2.10 -7.85 -6.96
CA GLY A 38 -2.65 -6.50 -6.72
C GLY A 38 -2.07 -5.47 -7.69
N LEU A 39 -0.75 -5.50 -7.92
CA LEU A 39 -0.08 -4.64 -8.89
C LEU A 39 -0.65 -4.86 -10.31
N ALA A 40 -0.78 -6.11 -10.74
CA ALA A 40 -1.28 -6.43 -12.07
C ALA A 40 -2.72 -5.94 -12.27
N VAL A 41 -3.61 -6.15 -11.30
CA VAL A 41 -4.99 -5.69 -11.37
C VAL A 41 -5.07 -4.16 -11.43
N ALA A 42 -4.37 -3.46 -10.54
CA ALA A 42 -4.34 -2.00 -10.54
C ALA A 42 -3.78 -1.44 -11.87
N PHE A 43 -2.74 -2.08 -12.40
CA PHE A 43 -2.14 -1.69 -13.68
C PHE A 43 -3.08 -1.92 -14.87
N LEU A 44 -3.81 -3.04 -14.90
CA LEU A 44 -4.81 -3.29 -15.94
C LEU A 44 -5.95 -2.28 -15.92
N LEU A 45 -6.42 -1.89 -14.72
CA LEU A 45 -7.42 -0.83 -14.57
C LEU A 45 -6.89 0.52 -15.04
N LEU A 46 -5.62 0.84 -14.73
CA LEU A 46 -4.96 2.04 -15.24
C LEU A 46 -4.86 2.02 -16.78
N MET A 47 -4.53 0.88 -17.39
CA MET A 47 -4.51 0.74 -18.85
C MET A 47 -5.90 0.93 -19.46
N MET A 48 -6.93 0.35 -18.85
CA MET A 48 -8.32 0.53 -19.28
C MET A 48 -8.75 1.99 -19.19
N MET A 49 -8.38 2.69 -18.11
CA MET A 49 -8.64 4.13 -17.95
C MET A 49 -7.95 4.94 -19.05
N ASN A 50 -6.67 4.70 -19.32
CA ASN A 50 -5.93 5.39 -20.39
C ASN A 50 -6.54 5.11 -21.77
N PHE A 51 -6.98 3.88 -22.03
CA PHE A 51 -7.68 3.52 -23.27
C PHE A 51 -9.00 4.29 -23.40
N ALA A 52 -9.81 4.32 -22.34
CA ALA A 52 -11.07 5.05 -22.33
C ALA A 52 -10.87 6.56 -22.57
N ILE A 53 -9.88 7.16 -21.89
CA ILE A 53 -9.49 8.56 -22.10
C ILE A 53 -9.05 8.77 -23.56
N GLY A 54 -8.12 7.95 -24.06
CA GLY A 54 -7.64 8.05 -25.43
C GLY A 54 -8.77 7.92 -26.47
N TRP A 55 -9.72 7.01 -26.22
CA TRP A 55 -10.89 6.85 -27.05
C TRP A 55 -11.78 8.09 -27.07
N LEU A 56 -12.06 8.67 -25.90
CA LEU A 56 -12.84 9.91 -25.79
C LEU A 56 -12.15 11.06 -26.52
N LEU A 57 -10.83 11.19 -26.39
CA LEU A 57 -10.06 12.23 -27.07
C LEU A 57 -10.07 12.07 -28.60
N ILE A 58 -10.07 10.84 -29.11
CA ILE A 58 -10.10 10.57 -30.55
C ILE A 58 -11.51 10.73 -31.14
N LYS A 59 -12.54 10.22 -30.44
CA LYS A 59 -13.89 10.14 -30.99
C LYS A 59 -14.80 11.32 -30.66
N GLY A 60 -14.61 11.99 -29.52
CA GLY A 60 -15.49 13.07 -29.06
C GLY A 60 -16.91 12.58 -28.79
#